data_AF-A0A7W0EYS9-F1
#
_entry.id   AF-A0A7W0EYS9-F1
#
_cell.length_a   1.000
_cell.length_b   1.000
_cell.length_c   1.000
_cell.angle_alpha   90.00
_cell.angle_beta   90.00
_cell.angle_gamma   90.00
#
_symmetry.space_group_name_H-M   'P 1'
#
loop_
_entity.id
_entity.type
_entity.pdbx_description
1 polymer ?
#
loop_
_entity_poly.entity_id
_entity_poly.type
_entity_poly.pdbx_seq_one_letter_code
_entity_poly.pdbx_strand_id
1 'polypeptide(L)'
;MTETVDFQYLSAFKEKMTREGLAPKVIETFSYYYKKAVLGETGVFYEKDLETIALEDVTDYETLGPYTKAGVTAHKKTVAIILNGGLGTSMGLLGPKSLLIAKNGKTFLEIIIRQARAHSVQLAFMNSFSTHKATVEAASKLGLNHPPMHFLQHKYPKILIKDFSPACWPENPHLEWNPPGHGDLYMAFSESGLLDDLIQQGIRYAFVSNCDNLGAG
;
A
#
# COMPACT_ATOMS: atom_id res chain seq x y z
N MET A 1 -22.95 12.83 32.98
CA MET A 1 -23.62 13.20 31.71
C MET A 1 -22.72 12.71 30.60
N THR A 2 -23.10 11.62 29.92
CA THR A 2 -22.40 11.21 28.69
C THR A 2 -22.77 12.23 27.62
N GLU A 3 -21.85 13.13 27.29
CA GLU A 3 -22.00 13.95 26.08
C GLU A 3 -22.14 12.99 24.90
N THR A 4 -23.29 13.02 24.25
CA THR A 4 -23.51 12.30 22.99
C THR A 4 -22.57 12.94 21.97
N VAL A 5 -21.44 12.29 21.70
CA VAL A 5 -20.49 12.75 20.68
C VAL A 5 -21.19 12.71 19.33
N ASP A 6 -21.39 13.89 18.74
CA ASP A 6 -22.02 14.04 17.43
C ASP A 6 -20.99 13.85 16.31
N PHE A 7 -21.35 13.08 15.29
CA PHE A 7 -20.55 12.82 14.11
C PHE A 7 -21.01 13.69 12.93
N GLN A 8 -21.19 14.99 13.18
CA GLN A 8 -21.87 15.93 12.27
C GLN A 8 -21.38 15.88 10.81
N TYR A 9 -20.08 15.66 10.57
CA TYR A 9 -19.50 15.66 9.22
C TYR A 9 -19.46 14.28 8.54
N LEU A 10 -19.89 13.21 9.21
CA LEU A 10 -19.81 11.87 8.64
C LEU A 10 -20.64 11.73 7.35
N SER A 11 -21.82 12.36 7.27
CA SER A 11 -22.62 12.37 6.04
C SER A 11 -21.86 13.03 4.88
N ALA A 12 -21.25 14.19 5.14
CA ALA A 12 -20.48 14.92 4.14
C ALA A 12 -19.29 14.10 3.62
N PHE A 13 -18.60 13.36 4.49
CA PHE A 13 -17.53 12.46 4.05
C PHE A 13 -18.05 11.30 3.21
N LYS A 14 -19.13 10.63 3.64
CA LYS A 14 -19.74 9.53 2.88
C LYS A 14 -20.16 9.98 1.49
N GLU A 15 -20.80 11.15 1.39
CA GLU A 15 -21.18 11.73 0.11
C GLU A 15 -19.96 12.08 -0.75
N LYS A 16 -18.93 12.70 -0.18
CA LYS A 16 -17.69 13.04 -0.89
C LYS A 16 -17.02 11.79 -1.47
N MET A 17 -16.90 10.73 -0.66
CA MET A 17 -16.33 9.45 -1.09
C MET A 17 -17.20 8.72 -2.12
N THR A 18 -18.52 8.79 -1.99
CA THR A 18 -19.46 8.20 -2.96
C THR A 18 -19.38 8.91 -4.31
N ARG A 19 -19.32 10.25 -4.31
CA ARG A 19 -19.13 11.06 -5.53
C ARG A 19 -17.80 10.76 -6.23
N GLU A 20 -16.78 10.40 -5.45
CA GLU A 20 -15.47 9.98 -5.96
C GLU A 20 -15.45 8.53 -6.46
N GLY A 21 -16.57 7.79 -6.34
CA GLY A 21 -16.69 6.42 -6.82
C GLY A 21 -16.01 5.38 -5.92
N LEU A 22 -15.76 5.68 -4.64
CA LEU A 22 -15.18 4.71 -3.71
C LEU A 22 -16.21 3.66 -3.30
N ALA A 23 -15.77 2.41 -3.17
CA ALA A 23 -16.64 1.29 -2.82
C ALA A 23 -17.26 1.46 -1.42
N PRO A 24 -18.47 0.93 -1.16
CA PRO A 24 -19.12 1.05 0.14
C PRO A 24 -18.26 0.57 1.32
N LYS A 25 -17.50 -0.52 1.15
CA LYS A 25 -16.62 -1.08 2.19
C LYS A 25 -15.46 -0.14 2.58
N VAL A 26 -14.93 0.58 1.60
CA VAL A 26 -13.91 1.62 1.79
C VAL A 26 -14.50 2.79 2.60
N ILE A 27 -15.73 3.19 2.27
CA ILE A 27 -16.48 4.24 2.99
C ILE A 27 -16.79 3.81 4.43
N GLU A 28 -17.18 2.56 4.65
CA GLU A 28 -17.44 2.00 5.98
C GLU A 28 -16.17 1.98 6.85
N THR A 29 -15.05 1.58 6.27
CA THR A 29 -13.76 1.54 6.96
C THR A 29 -13.29 2.94 7.33
N PHE A 30 -13.38 3.90 6.40
CA PHE A 30 -13.15 5.32 6.73
C PHE A 30 -14.08 5.80 7.84
N SER A 31 -15.38 5.48 7.74
CA SER A 31 -16.39 5.89 8.73
C SER A 31 -16.06 5.35 10.13
N TYR A 32 -15.55 4.13 10.23
CA TYR A 32 -15.12 3.53 11.48
C TYR A 32 -13.95 4.30 12.10
N TYR A 33 -12.88 4.54 11.33
CA TYR A 33 -11.71 5.28 11.84
C TYR A 33 -11.99 6.76 12.08
N TYR A 34 -12.87 7.39 11.30
CA TYR A 34 -13.33 8.75 11.54
C TYR A 34 -14.00 8.88 12.92
N LYS A 35 -14.91 7.95 13.25
CA LYS A 35 -15.56 7.95 14.57
C LYS A 35 -14.55 7.79 15.70
N LYS A 36 -13.58 6.89 15.54
CA LYS A 36 -12.48 6.72 16.50
C LYS A 36 -11.68 8.00 16.72
N ALA A 37 -11.31 8.68 15.63
CA ALA A 37 -10.60 9.96 15.71
C ALA A 37 -11.42 11.04 16.43
N VAL A 38 -12.72 11.15 16.12
CA VAL A 38 -13.63 12.10 16.81
C VAL A 38 -13.78 11.77 18.30
N LEU A 39 -13.74 10.48 18.66
CA LEU A 39 -13.74 10.01 20.05
C LEU A 39 -12.38 10.18 20.76
N GLY A 40 -11.37 10.75 20.10
CA GLY A 40 -10.06 11.02 20.67
C GLY A 40 -9.08 9.84 20.62
N GLU A 41 -9.37 8.76 19.88
CA GLU A 41 -8.38 7.70 19.65
C GLU A 41 -7.23 8.25 18.81
N THR A 42 -6.01 8.11 19.34
CA THR A 42 -4.78 8.64 18.71
C THR A 42 -3.97 7.58 17.98
N GLY A 43 -4.27 6.29 18.22
CA GLY A 43 -3.45 5.17 17.74
C GLY A 43 -2.09 5.05 18.44
N VAL A 44 -1.87 5.76 19.54
CA VAL A 44 -0.64 5.67 20.34
C VAL A 44 -0.68 4.43 21.21
N PHE A 45 0.40 3.64 21.15
CA PHE A 45 0.70 2.57 22.10
C PHE A 45 1.73 3.08 23.11
N TYR A 46 1.50 2.84 24.41
CA TYR A 46 2.47 3.18 25.44
C TYR A 46 3.31 1.96 25.79
N GLU A 47 4.58 2.17 26.16
CA GLU A 47 5.50 1.10 26.55
C GLU A 47 4.93 0.18 27.63
N LYS A 48 4.20 0.75 28.60
CA LYS A 48 3.52 0.00 29.67
C LYS A 48 2.46 -0.99 29.18
N ASP A 49 1.98 -0.82 27.94
CA ASP A 49 0.96 -1.66 27.31
C ASP A 49 1.60 -2.69 26.34
N LEU A 50 2.93 -2.74 26.28
CA LEU A 50 3.72 -3.60 25.40
C LEU A 50 4.60 -4.55 26.22
N GLU A 51 4.89 -5.71 25.65
CA GLU A 51 5.83 -6.71 26.20
C GLU A 51 6.91 -7.00 25.16
N THR A 52 8.15 -7.19 25.64
CA THR A 52 9.27 -7.57 24.78
C THR A 52 9.13 -9.02 24.35
N ILE A 53 9.32 -9.28 23.05
CA ILE A 53 9.41 -10.64 22.52
C ILE A 53 10.79 -11.21 22.85
N ALA A 54 10.85 -12.42 23.42
CA ALA A 54 12.11 -13.08 23.74
C ALA A 54 12.80 -13.56 22.46
N LEU A 55 14.14 -13.57 22.42
CA LEU A 55 14.88 -13.94 21.20
C LEU A 55 14.65 -15.40 20.83
N GLU A 56 14.46 -16.26 21.81
CA GLU A 56 14.12 -17.67 21.67
C GLU A 56 12.76 -17.90 20.98
N ASP A 57 11.85 -16.92 21.02
CA ASP A 57 10.55 -16.99 20.34
C ASP A 57 10.65 -16.61 18.85
N VAL A 58 11.79 -16.05 18.43
CA VAL A 58 12.05 -15.66 17.04
C VAL A 58 12.98 -16.69 16.39
N THR A 59 12.48 -17.39 15.39
CA THR A 59 13.30 -18.33 14.63
C THR A 59 14.40 -17.61 13.85
N ASP A 60 15.65 -18.01 14.05
CA ASP A 60 16.81 -17.48 13.33
C ASP A 60 16.77 -17.91 11.85
N TYR A 61 16.97 -16.95 10.96
CA TYR A 61 17.03 -17.14 9.51
C TYR A 61 18.07 -18.21 9.11
N GLU A 62 19.23 -18.24 9.76
CA GLU A 62 20.31 -19.19 9.44
C GLU A 62 19.91 -20.64 9.70
N THR A 63 18.88 -20.87 10.53
CA THR A 63 18.36 -22.19 10.84
C THR A 63 17.33 -22.69 9.83
N LEU A 64 16.91 -21.87 8.85
CA LEU A 64 15.86 -22.21 7.90
C LEU A 64 16.30 -23.12 6.75
N GLY A 65 17.59 -23.48 6.69
CA GLY A 65 18.16 -24.38 5.68
C GLY A 65 17.33 -25.65 5.35
N PRO A 66 16.77 -26.38 6.36
CA PRO A 66 15.92 -27.53 6.13
C PRO A 66 14.68 -27.27 5.25
N TYR A 67 14.19 -26.02 5.19
CA TYR A 67 13.00 -25.65 4.42
C TYR A 67 13.29 -25.30 2.96
N THR A 68 14.55 -25.34 2.51
CA THR A 68 14.95 -24.95 1.14
C THR A 68 14.09 -25.61 0.05
N LYS A 69 13.86 -26.92 0.15
CA LYS A 69 13.04 -27.66 -0.84
C LYS A 69 11.58 -27.19 -0.86
N ALA A 70 11.01 -26.89 0.31
CA ALA A 70 9.67 -26.35 0.43
C ALA A 70 9.61 -24.93 -0.17
N GLY A 71 10.61 -24.09 0.11
CA GLY A 71 10.74 -22.75 -0.46
C GLY A 71 10.79 -22.74 -1.98
N VAL A 72 11.61 -23.59 -2.61
CA VAL A 72 11.68 -23.73 -4.09
C VAL A 72 10.34 -24.16 -4.69
N THR A 73 9.58 -24.99 -3.97
CA THR A 73 8.23 -25.41 -4.40
C THR A 73 7.23 -24.28 -4.28
N ALA A 74 7.26 -23.54 -3.16
CA ALA A 74 6.40 -22.40 -2.90
C ALA A 74 6.66 -21.24 -3.86
N HIS A 75 7.93 -21.00 -4.22
CA HIS A 75 8.38 -19.95 -5.14
C HIS A 75 7.59 -19.91 -6.46
N LYS A 76 7.29 -21.08 -7.03
CA LYS A 76 6.52 -21.21 -8.27
C LYS A 76 5.05 -20.79 -8.13
N LYS A 77 4.57 -20.68 -6.89
CA LYS A 77 3.21 -20.28 -6.50
C LYS A 77 3.22 -18.93 -5.79
N THR A 78 4.25 -18.11 -6.00
CA THR A 78 4.43 -16.82 -5.34
C THR A 78 4.28 -15.66 -6.33
N VAL A 79 3.58 -14.61 -5.89
CA VAL A 79 3.63 -13.26 -6.48
C VAL A 79 4.44 -12.33 -5.58
N ALA A 80 5.29 -11.50 -6.16
CA ALA A 80 5.92 -10.39 -5.46
C ALA A 80 5.03 -9.15 -5.60
N ILE A 81 4.65 -8.53 -4.48
CA ILE A 81 3.85 -7.31 -4.44
C ILE A 81 4.70 -6.18 -3.86
N ILE A 82 4.89 -5.14 -4.65
CA ILE A 82 5.74 -4.01 -4.30
C ILE A 82 4.88 -2.81 -3.90
N LEU A 83 5.09 -2.33 -2.68
CA LEU A 83 4.44 -1.15 -2.14
C LEU A 83 5.06 0.11 -2.78
N ASN A 84 4.29 0.78 -3.64
CA ASN A 84 4.74 1.91 -4.47
C ASN A 84 3.74 3.08 -4.43
N GLY A 85 2.99 3.21 -3.33
CA GLY A 85 2.04 4.31 -3.14
C GLY A 85 2.69 5.64 -2.69
N GLY A 86 3.91 5.57 -2.15
CA GLY A 86 4.62 6.70 -1.55
C GLY A 86 5.31 7.62 -2.55
N LEU A 87 5.29 8.92 -2.24
CA LEU A 87 6.05 9.94 -2.94
C LEU A 87 7.42 10.16 -2.28
N GLY A 88 8.41 10.60 -3.06
CA GLY A 88 9.73 10.99 -2.55
C GLY A 88 9.76 12.35 -1.84
N THR A 89 8.66 12.80 -1.23
CA THR A 89 8.51 14.18 -0.73
C THR A 89 9.50 14.54 0.38
N SER A 90 9.83 13.59 1.27
CA SER A 90 10.86 13.78 2.30
C SER A 90 12.26 14.01 1.72
N MET A 91 12.47 13.59 0.46
CA MET A 91 13.71 13.80 -0.30
C MET A 91 13.60 14.98 -1.28
N GLY A 92 12.55 15.81 -1.17
CA GLY A 92 12.33 16.98 -2.02
C GLY A 92 11.78 16.65 -3.42
N LEU A 93 11.26 15.46 -3.63
CA LEU A 93 10.83 14.97 -4.95
C LEU A 93 9.30 14.87 -5.04
N LEU A 94 8.75 15.30 -6.18
CA LEU A 94 7.31 15.31 -6.47
C LEU A 94 6.78 14.00 -7.09
N GLY A 95 7.66 13.03 -7.38
CA GLY A 95 7.32 11.79 -8.09
C GLY A 95 7.33 10.53 -7.22
N PRO A 96 6.98 9.36 -7.81
CA PRO A 96 7.09 8.06 -7.15
C PRO A 96 8.52 7.79 -6.71
N LYS A 97 8.69 7.29 -5.48
CA LYS A 97 10.02 6.91 -4.96
C LYS A 97 10.70 5.82 -5.82
N SER A 98 9.92 4.94 -6.42
CA SER A 98 10.42 3.89 -7.32
C SER A 98 11.13 4.41 -8.58
N LEU A 99 10.89 5.66 -8.98
CA LEU A 99 11.53 6.25 -10.18
C LEU A 99 12.85 6.96 -9.88
N LEU A 100 13.32 6.93 -8.63
CA LEU A 100 14.63 7.48 -8.27
C LEU A 100 15.75 6.55 -8.71
N ILE A 101 16.82 7.14 -9.25
CA ILE A 101 18.04 6.42 -9.61
C ILE A 101 18.66 5.86 -8.32
N ALA A 102 18.75 4.54 -8.23
CA ALA A 102 19.28 3.82 -7.08
C ALA A 102 20.72 3.35 -7.32
N LYS A 103 20.99 2.66 -8.43
CA LYS A 103 22.32 2.09 -8.70
C LYS A 103 22.61 1.98 -10.20
N ASN A 104 23.83 2.33 -10.60
CA ASN A 104 24.34 2.18 -11.97
C ASN A 104 23.38 2.79 -13.02
N GLY A 105 22.89 4.01 -12.75
CA GLY A 105 21.95 4.74 -13.61
C GLY A 105 20.54 4.16 -13.69
N LYS A 106 20.21 3.13 -12.90
CA LYS A 106 18.89 2.48 -12.90
C LYS A 106 18.06 2.94 -11.73
N THR A 107 16.77 3.08 -11.98
CA THR A 107 15.76 3.36 -10.98
C THR A 107 15.48 2.13 -10.10
N PHE A 108 14.88 2.33 -8.92
CA PHE A 108 14.38 1.23 -8.10
C PHE A 108 13.42 0.33 -8.90
N LEU A 109 12.49 0.94 -9.66
CA LEU A 109 11.54 0.24 -10.51
C LEU A 109 12.23 -0.71 -11.49
N GLU A 110 13.26 -0.23 -12.19
CA GLU A 110 14.01 -1.04 -13.16
C GLU A 110 14.75 -2.20 -12.51
N ILE A 111 15.34 -1.99 -11.33
CA ILE A 111 16.07 -3.03 -10.61
C ILE A 111 15.09 -4.13 -10.15
N ILE A 112 13.96 -3.75 -9.56
CA ILE A 112 12.92 -4.67 -9.09
C ILE A 112 12.36 -5.51 -10.24
N ILE A 113 12.01 -4.87 -11.37
CA ILE A 113 11.52 -5.58 -12.56
C ILE A 113 12.56 -6.58 -13.07
N ARG A 114 13.85 -6.20 -13.07
CA ARG A 114 14.93 -7.10 -13.49
C ARG A 114 15.13 -8.28 -12.53
N GLN A 115 15.05 -8.05 -11.22
CA GLN A 115 15.14 -9.12 -10.21
C GLN A 115 14.00 -10.12 -10.37
N ALA A 116 12.75 -9.65 -10.42
CA ALA A 116 11.58 -10.52 -10.61
C ALA A 116 11.68 -11.36 -11.88
N ARG A 117 12.19 -10.77 -12.98
CA ARG A 117 12.43 -11.50 -14.24
C ARG A 117 13.54 -12.54 -14.11
N ALA A 118 14.66 -12.20 -13.48
CA ALA A 118 15.77 -13.14 -13.29
C ALA A 118 15.35 -14.35 -12.45
N HIS A 119 14.44 -14.15 -11.49
CA HIS A 119 13.91 -15.20 -10.62
C HIS A 119 12.60 -15.83 -11.10
N SER A 120 12.09 -15.41 -12.27
CA SER A 120 10.81 -15.89 -12.84
C SER A 120 9.63 -15.79 -11.87
N VAL A 121 9.54 -14.68 -11.13
CA VAL A 121 8.46 -14.39 -10.18
C VAL A 121 7.45 -13.43 -10.81
N GLN A 122 6.16 -13.70 -10.60
CA GLN A 122 5.11 -12.76 -11.00
C GLN A 122 5.22 -11.48 -10.17
N LEU A 123 5.07 -10.32 -10.79
CA LEU A 123 5.30 -9.03 -10.13
C LEU A 123 4.05 -8.16 -10.22
N ALA A 124 3.61 -7.62 -9.08
CA ALA A 124 2.56 -6.63 -8.98
C ALA A 124 3.07 -5.38 -8.24
N PHE A 125 2.63 -4.20 -8.67
CA PHE A 125 2.84 -2.94 -7.93
C PHE A 125 1.53 -2.44 -7.36
N MET A 126 1.53 -2.18 -6.05
CA MET A 126 0.48 -1.39 -5.40
C MET A 126 0.83 0.10 -5.52
N ASN A 127 0.15 0.78 -6.45
CA ASN A 127 0.35 2.20 -6.71
C ASN A 127 -0.69 3.04 -5.96
N SER A 128 -0.44 4.34 -5.82
CA SER A 128 -1.46 5.33 -5.44
C SER A 128 -1.92 6.11 -6.67
N PHE A 129 -2.99 6.90 -6.51
CA PHE A 129 -3.41 7.85 -7.54
C PHE A 129 -2.29 8.84 -7.92
N SER A 130 -1.34 9.11 -7.02
CA SER A 130 -0.20 9.99 -7.27
C SER A 130 0.98 9.31 -7.95
N THR A 131 1.06 7.98 -7.94
CA THR A 131 2.22 7.25 -8.49
C THR A 131 1.91 6.43 -9.73
N HIS A 132 0.66 6.01 -9.92
CA HIS A 132 0.27 5.01 -10.91
C HIS A 132 0.67 5.37 -12.34
N LYS A 133 0.26 6.56 -12.82
CA LYS A 133 0.51 6.97 -14.21
C LYS A 133 2.01 6.97 -14.54
N ALA A 134 2.82 7.60 -13.68
CA ALA A 134 4.26 7.70 -13.88
C ALA A 134 4.95 6.32 -13.83
N THR A 135 4.52 5.44 -12.91
CA THR A 135 5.07 4.08 -12.82
C THR A 135 4.71 3.23 -14.04
N VAL A 136 3.45 3.25 -14.49
CA VAL A 136 3.02 2.49 -15.68
C VAL A 136 3.75 3.00 -16.93
N GLU A 137 3.87 4.32 -17.08
CA GLU A 137 4.60 4.92 -18.20
C GLU A 137 6.08 4.50 -18.19
N ALA A 138 6.75 4.59 -17.03
CA ALA A 138 8.14 4.17 -16.90
C ALA A 138 8.33 2.67 -17.17
N ALA A 139 7.43 1.81 -16.68
CA ALA A 139 7.50 0.37 -16.93
C ALA A 139 7.30 0.04 -18.42
N SER A 140 6.40 0.74 -19.11
CA SER A 140 6.13 0.51 -20.54
C SER A 140 7.34 0.79 -21.43
N LYS A 141 8.16 1.79 -21.07
CA LYS A 141 9.41 2.15 -21.78
C LYS A 141 10.48 1.05 -21.73
N LEU A 142 10.33 0.05 -20.86
CA LEU A 142 11.27 -1.08 -20.76
C LEU A 142 11.02 -2.19 -21.79
N GLY A 143 9.95 -2.10 -22.60
CA GLY A 143 9.70 -3.05 -23.70
C GLY A 143 9.55 -4.50 -23.24
N LEU A 144 8.82 -4.73 -22.13
CA LEU A 144 8.68 -6.04 -21.51
C LEU A 144 7.63 -6.89 -22.23
N ASN A 145 7.97 -8.15 -22.55
CA ASN A 145 7.00 -9.12 -23.09
C ASN A 145 5.87 -9.43 -22.10
N HIS A 146 6.21 -9.46 -20.80
CA HIS A 146 5.28 -9.64 -19.69
C HIS A 146 5.42 -8.43 -18.75
N PRO A 147 4.59 -7.39 -18.92
CA PRO A 147 4.63 -6.24 -18.03
C PRO A 147 4.18 -6.64 -16.61
N PRO A 148 4.67 -5.95 -15.57
CA PRO A 148 4.18 -6.18 -14.22
C PRO A 148 2.70 -5.81 -14.11
N MET A 149 2.01 -6.47 -13.19
CA MET A 149 0.64 -6.15 -12.82
C MET A 149 0.62 -4.87 -11.98
N HIS A 150 -0.50 -4.16 -12.01
CA HIS A 150 -0.69 -2.94 -11.24
C HIS A 150 -2.08 -2.93 -10.63
N PHE A 151 -2.18 -2.51 -9.38
CA PHE A 151 -3.46 -2.17 -8.76
C PHE A 151 -3.31 -0.89 -7.94
N LEU A 152 -4.44 -0.25 -7.68
CA LEU A 152 -4.49 1.01 -6.95
C LEU A 152 -4.91 0.75 -5.51
N GLN A 153 -4.14 1.27 -4.57
CA GLN A 153 -4.66 1.49 -3.23
C GLN A 153 -5.71 2.61 -3.25
N HIS A 154 -6.61 2.59 -2.27
CA HIS A 154 -7.67 3.58 -2.11
C HIS A 154 -7.13 4.95 -1.73
N LYS A 155 -8.04 5.90 -1.56
CA LYS A 155 -7.77 7.24 -1.07
C LYS A 155 -8.83 7.69 -0.09
N TYR A 156 -8.42 8.38 0.97
CA TYR A 156 -9.30 8.95 1.97
C TYR A 156 -9.29 10.47 1.88
N PRO A 157 -10.44 11.12 2.15
CA PRO A 157 -10.49 12.56 2.28
C PRO A 157 -9.75 12.99 3.56
N LYS A 158 -8.96 14.04 3.47
CA LYS A 158 -8.29 14.64 4.62
C LYS A 158 -9.32 15.29 5.54
N ILE A 159 -9.05 15.16 6.82
CA ILE A 159 -9.87 15.68 7.92
C ILE A 159 -9.13 16.90 8.51
N LEU A 160 -9.82 18.02 8.68
CA LEU A 160 -9.24 19.19 9.34
C LEU A 160 -9.11 18.94 10.85
N ILE A 161 -7.95 19.23 11.42
CA ILE A 161 -7.66 19.01 12.86
C ILE A 161 -8.57 19.88 13.74
N LYS A 162 -8.92 21.09 13.28
CA LYS A 162 -9.66 22.08 14.06
C LYS A 162 -11.04 21.57 14.51
N ASP A 163 -11.76 20.91 13.62
CA ASP A 163 -13.19 20.61 13.80
C ASP A 163 -13.64 19.28 13.20
N PHE A 164 -12.71 18.47 12.70
CA PHE A 164 -12.99 17.20 12.02
C PHE A 164 -13.86 17.33 10.75
N SER A 165 -13.91 18.50 10.13
CA SER A 165 -14.59 18.70 8.85
C SER A 165 -13.75 18.21 7.66
N PRO A 166 -14.35 17.96 6.49
CA PRO A 166 -13.61 17.63 5.27
C PRO A 166 -12.74 18.80 4.81
N ALA A 167 -11.48 18.53 4.46
CA ALA A 167 -10.65 19.53 3.80
C ALA A 167 -11.25 19.94 2.44
N CYS A 168 -11.19 21.24 2.13
CA CYS A 168 -11.60 21.83 0.87
C CYS A 168 -10.45 22.68 0.33
N TRP A 169 -10.04 22.43 -0.92
CA TRP A 169 -8.95 23.12 -1.59
C TRP A 169 -9.25 23.26 -3.09
N PRO A 170 -10.10 24.24 -3.48
CA PRO A 170 -10.62 24.38 -4.84
C PRO A 170 -9.54 24.55 -5.92
N GLU A 171 -8.40 25.17 -5.57
CA GLU A 171 -7.29 25.39 -6.50
C GLU A 171 -6.61 24.08 -6.92
N ASN A 172 -6.68 23.06 -6.07
CA ASN A 172 -6.18 21.72 -6.37
C ASN A 172 -6.90 20.65 -5.52
N PRO A 173 -8.07 20.17 -5.97
CA PRO A 173 -8.88 19.21 -5.20
C PRO A 173 -8.16 17.89 -4.90
N HIS A 174 -7.11 17.53 -5.65
CA HIS A 174 -6.30 16.35 -5.34
C HIS A 174 -5.60 16.45 -3.97
N LEU A 175 -5.33 17.67 -3.49
CA LEU A 175 -4.73 17.88 -2.18
C LEU A 175 -5.70 17.60 -1.03
N GLU A 176 -6.98 17.45 -1.30
CA GLU A 176 -7.98 17.06 -0.30
C GLU A 176 -7.95 15.57 0.02
N TRP A 177 -7.15 14.78 -0.71
CA TRP A 177 -7.08 13.33 -0.58
C TRP A 177 -5.69 12.87 -0.13
N ASN A 178 -5.64 11.76 0.58
CA ASN A 178 -4.41 11.05 0.89
C ASN A 178 -4.57 9.55 0.68
N PRO A 179 -3.50 8.83 0.34
CA PRO A 179 -3.51 7.39 0.47
C PRO A 179 -3.67 6.99 1.96
N PRO A 180 -4.45 5.94 2.29
CA PRO A 180 -4.69 5.48 3.66
C PRO A 180 -3.54 4.66 4.27
N GLY A 181 -2.34 4.73 3.69
CA GLY A 181 -1.18 3.93 4.11
C GLY A 181 -1.14 2.54 3.46
N HIS A 182 -0.04 1.81 3.68
CA HIS A 182 0.18 0.50 3.04
C HIS A 182 -0.69 -0.62 3.60
N GLY A 183 -1.33 -0.43 4.76
CA GLY A 183 -2.28 -1.42 5.34
C GLY A 183 -3.52 -1.64 4.47
N ASP A 184 -3.82 -0.71 3.56
CA ASP A 184 -4.89 -0.84 2.58
C ASP A 184 -4.62 -1.93 1.52
N LEU A 185 -3.40 -2.47 1.48
CA LEU A 185 -3.01 -3.59 0.62
C LEU A 185 -4.08 -4.68 0.53
N TYR A 186 -4.56 -5.17 1.67
CA TYR A 186 -5.47 -6.32 1.68
C TYR A 186 -6.81 -6.00 1.03
N MET A 187 -7.36 -4.81 1.30
CA MET A 187 -8.64 -4.39 0.73
C MET A 187 -8.49 -4.06 -0.75
N ALA A 188 -7.49 -3.25 -1.11
CA ALA A 188 -7.22 -2.87 -2.47
C ALA A 188 -6.90 -4.08 -3.37
N PHE A 189 -6.13 -5.04 -2.86
CA PHE A 189 -5.80 -6.25 -3.61
C PHE A 189 -7.04 -7.11 -3.85
N SER A 190 -7.88 -7.28 -2.83
CA SER A 190 -9.16 -8.00 -2.97
C SER A 190 -10.13 -7.31 -3.92
N GLU A 191 -10.28 -5.99 -3.87
CA GLU A 191 -11.24 -5.26 -4.71
C GLU A 191 -10.74 -5.04 -6.15
N SER A 192 -9.44 -5.15 -6.39
CA SER A 192 -8.86 -5.01 -7.73
C SER A 192 -9.20 -6.14 -8.71
N GLY A 193 -9.73 -7.27 -8.23
CA GLY A 193 -9.90 -8.52 -8.99
C GLY A 193 -8.60 -9.31 -9.18
N LEU A 194 -7.43 -8.68 -8.96
CA LEU A 194 -6.14 -9.33 -9.14
C LEU A 194 -5.91 -10.50 -8.19
N LEU A 195 -6.45 -10.43 -6.98
CA LEU A 195 -6.37 -11.53 -6.01
C LEU A 195 -7.02 -12.80 -6.57
N ASP A 196 -8.25 -12.67 -7.10
CA ASP A 196 -9.00 -13.80 -7.64
C ASP A 196 -8.31 -14.38 -8.89
N ASP A 197 -7.82 -13.50 -9.78
CA ASP A 197 -7.06 -13.90 -10.97
C ASP A 197 -5.81 -14.70 -10.60
N LEU A 198 -5.05 -14.26 -9.60
CA LEU A 198 -3.83 -14.94 -9.15
C LEU A 198 -4.15 -16.28 -8.48
N ILE A 199 -5.23 -16.35 -7.68
CA ILE A 199 -5.68 -17.61 -7.07
C ILE A 199 -6.05 -18.63 -8.16
N GLN A 200 -6.77 -18.20 -9.20
CA GLN A 200 -7.15 -19.02 -10.36
C GLN A 200 -5.92 -19.52 -11.13
N GLN A 201 -4.87 -18.71 -11.23
CA GLN A 201 -3.58 -19.10 -11.82
C GLN A 201 -2.74 -20.03 -10.93
N GLY A 202 -3.22 -20.40 -9.74
CA GLY A 202 -2.52 -21.31 -8.84
C GLY A 202 -1.52 -20.64 -7.90
N ILE A 203 -1.49 -19.31 -7.84
CA ILE A 203 -0.70 -18.55 -6.87
C ILE A 203 -1.31 -18.73 -5.48
N ARG A 204 -0.45 -18.91 -4.47
CA ARG A 204 -0.83 -19.19 -3.08
C ARG A 204 -0.10 -18.31 -2.07
N TYR A 205 1.01 -17.70 -2.46
CA TYR A 205 1.83 -16.87 -1.59
C TYR A 205 2.01 -15.48 -2.20
N ALA A 206 2.00 -14.46 -1.35
CA ALA A 206 2.37 -13.10 -1.71
C ALA A 206 3.58 -12.70 -0.87
N PHE A 207 4.68 -12.33 -1.54
CA PHE A 207 5.82 -11.71 -0.89
C PHE A 207 5.71 -10.20 -1.04
N VAL A 208 5.61 -9.48 0.07
CA VAL A 208 5.35 -8.04 0.08
C VAL A 208 6.60 -7.29 0.52
N SER A 209 7.02 -6.29 -0.25
CA SER A 209 8.15 -5.44 0.12
C SER A 209 7.97 -3.99 -0.33
N ASN A 210 8.71 -3.08 0.29
CA ASN A 210 8.72 -1.68 -0.10
C ASN A 210 9.58 -1.46 -1.35
N CYS A 211 9.17 -0.55 -2.24
CA CYS A 211 9.91 -0.26 -3.47
C CYS A 211 11.36 0.26 -3.24
N ASP A 212 11.66 0.80 -2.06
CA ASP A 212 12.98 1.30 -1.70
C ASP A 212 13.86 0.25 -1.00
N ASN A 213 13.34 -0.96 -0.74
CA ASN A 213 14.12 -2.07 -0.21
C ASN A 213 14.54 -3.04 -1.32
N LEU A 214 15.67 -2.75 -1.98
CA LEU A 214 16.22 -3.61 -3.05
C LEU A 214 16.81 -4.94 -2.56
N GLY A 215 16.94 -5.14 -1.24
CA GLY A 215 17.37 -6.40 -0.66
C GLY A 215 16.24 -7.45 -0.58
N ALA A 216 15.00 -7.02 -0.82
CA ALA A 216 13.81 -7.86 -0.79
C ALA A 216 13.31 -8.13 -2.22
N GLY A 217 14.11 -8.83 -3.03
CA GLY A 217 13.81 -9.16 -4.44
C GLY A 217 14.51 -10.41 -4.94
#